data_AF-A0A4Q1SJF8-F1
#
_entry.id   AF-A0A4Q1SJF8-F1
#
_cell.length_a   1.000
_cell.length_b   1.000
_cell.length_c   1.000
_cell.angle_alpha   90.00
_cell.angle_beta   90.00
_cell.angle_gamma   90.00
#
_symmetry.space_group_name_H-M   'P 1'
#
loop_
_entity.id
_entity.type
_entity.pdbx_description
1 polymer ?
#
loop_
_entity_poly.entity_id
_entity_poly.type
_entity_poly.pdbx_seq_one_letter_code
_entity_poly.pdbx_strand_id
1 'polypeptide(L)'
;MGLITIEDGAWAQHTSAKDAQLRAWCEHLEAGDILFFPQTPIAIPPSDLEFLLGQQQTDSSLHKNIAYKPNIDKLSGVDTKTADARAVERLQGIMRNYSQSVVRFLTGFLAPYQSNWQLDYASFRPQEEQGRDLSLRKRNDLLHTDAFPTRPTHGARILRFFNNIHPTRTRDWIVGDPFAQIVKEFVPGQIGLRPDTIVSKLGKGLGQAIGLGAAIPSIKRTPYDDFMMRFHNFLKENVGFQADCARYPHQFPSGSSWMVYTDTVPHAVLAGQYALEQTFLVRPEALVAPQHAPLRVLEQIAGTSLV
;
A
#
# COMPACT_ATOMS: atom_id res chain seq x y z
N MET A 1 4.47 -15.84 8.73
CA MET A 1 4.09 -15.16 7.47
C MET A 1 5.15 -15.45 6.43
N GLY A 2 4.76 -15.85 5.23
CA GLY A 2 5.67 -16.31 4.20
C GLY A 2 6.19 -15.18 3.31
N LEU A 3 7.48 -15.23 3.02
CA LEU A 3 8.06 -14.58 1.85
C LEU A 3 8.09 -15.63 0.73
N ILE A 4 7.29 -15.44 -0.31
CA ILE A 4 7.21 -16.36 -1.44
C ILE A 4 8.05 -15.81 -2.56
N THR A 5 9.20 -16.42 -2.80
CA THR A 5 10.10 -16.06 -3.90
C THR A 5 9.52 -16.51 -5.23
N ILE A 6 9.39 -15.57 -6.16
CA ILE A 6 8.97 -15.79 -7.53
C ILE A 6 10.21 -15.67 -8.42
N GLU A 7 10.69 -16.81 -8.91
CA GLU A 7 11.86 -16.88 -9.80
C GLU A 7 11.54 -16.31 -11.19
N ASP A 8 12.58 -15.80 -11.86
CA ASP A 8 12.43 -15.23 -13.21
C ASP A 8 11.87 -16.27 -14.20
N GLY A 9 10.98 -15.82 -15.08
CA GLY A 9 10.32 -16.66 -16.08
C GLY A 9 9.21 -17.57 -15.53
N ALA A 10 8.99 -17.66 -14.21
CA ALA A 10 7.93 -18.49 -13.62
C ALA A 10 6.51 -18.08 -14.10
N TRP A 11 6.36 -16.86 -14.62
CA TRP A 11 5.11 -16.31 -15.14
C TRP A 11 5.04 -16.20 -16.68
N ALA A 12 6.05 -16.65 -17.43
CA ALA A 12 6.20 -16.34 -18.87
C ALA A 12 5.44 -17.26 -19.85
N GLN A 13 4.98 -18.45 -19.45
CA GLN A 13 4.32 -19.42 -20.36
C GLN A 13 2.82 -19.52 -20.10
N HIS A 14 1.99 -19.65 -21.14
CA HIS A 14 0.53 -19.80 -21.03
C HIS A 14 0.11 -21.27 -21.06
N THR A 15 -0.34 -21.78 -19.91
CA THR A 15 -0.82 -23.17 -19.72
C THR A 15 -1.91 -23.18 -18.64
N SER A 16 -2.75 -24.22 -18.58
CA SER A 16 -3.74 -24.37 -17.49
C SER A 16 -3.11 -24.49 -16.11
N ALA A 17 -1.91 -25.08 -16.03
CA ALA A 17 -1.11 -25.12 -14.80
C ALA A 17 -0.69 -23.71 -14.34
N LYS A 18 -0.47 -22.77 -15.28
CA LYS A 18 -0.21 -21.37 -14.99
C LYS A 18 -1.40 -20.71 -14.28
N ASP A 19 -2.63 -20.90 -14.76
CA ASP A 19 -3.80 -20.22 -14.20
C ASP A 19 -4.05 -20.64 -12.74
N ALA A 20 -3.86 -21.93 -12.44
CA ALA A 20 -3.89 -22.46 -11.08
C ALA A 20 -2.79 -21.83 -10.20
N GLN A 21 -1.57 -21.69 -10.74
CA GLN A 21 -0.46 -21.07 -10.02
C GLN A 21 -0.67 -19.58 -9.75
N LEU A 22 -1.16 -18.81 -10.74
CA LEU A 22 -1.49 -17.39 -10.57
C LEU A 22 -2.57 -17.22 -9.50
N ARG A 23 -3.59 -18.09 -9.54
CA ARG A 23 -4.64 -18.12 -8.52
C ARG A 23 -4.06 -18.43 -7.13
N ALA A 24 -3.15 -19.39 -7.00
CA ALA A 24 -2.49 -19.70 -5.73
C ALA A 24 -1.67 -18.52 -5.19
N TRP A 25 -0.95 -17.80 -6.05
CA TRP A 25 -0.23 -16.59 -5.64
C TRP A 25 -1.17 -15.47 -5.16
N CYS A 26 -2.32 -15.32 -5.79
CA CYS A 26 -3.39 -14.43 -5.30
C CYS A 26 -3.88 -14.86 -3.91
N GLU A 27 -4.15 -16.15 -3.69
CA GLU A 27 -4.55 -16.67 -2.37
C GLU A 27 -3.50 -16.39 -1.28
N HIS A 28 -2.23 -16.61 -1.60
CA HIS A 28 -1.12 -16.30 -0.69
C HIS A 28 -1.07 -14.82 -0.31
N LEU A 29 -1.19 -13.91 -1.29
CA LEU A 29 -1.30 -12.48 -1.02
C LEU A 29 -2.46 -12.18 -0.08
N GLU A 30 -3.64 -12.72 -0.40
CA GLU A 30 -4.85 -12.47 0.38
C GLU A 30 -4.72 -12.96 1.82
N ALA A 31 -4.04 -14.10 2.04
CA ALA A 31 -3.74 -14.69 3.35
C ALA A 31 -2.67 -13.92 4.15
N GLY A 32 -1.96 -12.97 3.51
CA GLY A 32 -0.98 -12.10 4.15
C GLY A 32 0.48 -12.43 3.82
N ASP A 33 0.76 -13.32 2.89
CA ASP A 33 2.13 -13.54 2.42
C ASP A 33 2.61 -12.38 1.54
N ILE A 34 3.94 -12.25 1.44
CA ILE A 34 4.61 -11.29 0.55
C ILE A 34 5.11 -12.07 -0.66
N LEU A 35 4.69 -11.68 -1.87
CA LEU A 35 5.33 -12.19 -3.09
C LEU A 35 6.55 -11.36 -3.39
N PHE A 36 7.70 -12.01 -3.50
CA PHE A 36 9.01 -11.40 -3.65
C PHE A 36 9.65 -11.79 -4.97
N PHE A 37 10.19 -10.82 -5.69
CA PHE A 37 10.91 -11.00 -6.94
C PHE A 37 12.36 -10.55 -6.69
N PRO A 38 13.33 -11.49 -6.65
CA PRO A 38 14.73 -11.16 -6.44
C PRO A 38 15.25 -10.11 -7.45
N GLN A 39 14.73 -10.16 -8.67
CA GLN A 39 14.93 -9.16 -9.71
C GLN A 39 13.57 -8.57 -10.14
N THR A 40 13.53 -7.25 -10.30
CA THR A 40 12.32 -6.55 -10.75
C THR A 40 11.80 -7.13 -12.08
N PRO A 41 10.53 -7.54 -12.14
CA PRO A 41 9.92 -8.07 -13.37
C PRO A 41 9.53 -6.96 -14.36
N ILE A 42 9.68 -5.69 -13.96
CA ILE A 42 9.45 -4.54 -14.82
C ILE A 42 10.78 -3.90 -15.21
N ALA A 43 10.88 -3.47 -16.47
CA ALA A 43 12.00 -2.68 -16.93
C ALA A 43 11.86 -1.22 -16.45
N ILE A 44 12.92 -0.71 -15.82
CA ILE A 44 13.08 0.71 -15.50
C ILE A 44 14.30 1.19 -16.29
N PRO A 45 14.14 2.13 -17.25
CA PRO A 45 15.25 2.58 -18.08
C PRO A 45 16.43 3.09 -17.23
N PRO A 46 17.69 2.76 -17.57
CA PRO A 46 18.85 3.26 -16.82
C PRO A 46 18.89 4.79 -16.69
N SER A 47 18.50 5.51 -17.73
CA SER A 47 18.42 6.99 -17.73
C SER A 47 17.31 7.53 -16.82
N ASP A 48 16.26 6.76 -16.57
CA ASP A 48 15.20 7.10 -15.62
C ASP A 48 15.70 6.86 -14.18
N LEU A 49 16.41 5.74 -13.94
CA LEU A 49 17.04 5.45 -12.64
C LEU A 49 18.06 6.52 -12.27
N GLU A 50 18.98 6.87 -13.18
CA GLU A 50 19.99 7.91 -12.96
C GLU A 50 19.34 9.24 -12.58
N PHE A 51 18.28 9.64 -13.29
CA PHE A 51 17.53 10.85 -12.98
C PHE A 51 16.91 10.80 -11.58
N LEU A 52 16.24 9.71 -11.22
CA LEU A 52 15.58 9.54 -9.92
C LEU A 52 16.59 9.56 -8.76
N LEU A 53 17.71 8.87 -8.91
CA LEU A 53 18.78 8.82 -7.91
C LEU A 53 19.39 10.21 -7.66
N GLY A 54 19.43 11.07 -8.69
CA GLY A 54 19.89 12.46 -8.56
C GLY A 54 18.94 13.40 -7.78
N GLN A 55 17.67 13.04 -7.56
CA GLN A 55 16.66 13.95 -7.00
C GLN A 55 16.80 14.24 -5.50
N GLN A 56 17.60 13.46 -4.76
CA GLN A 56 17.82 13.72 -3.33
C GLN A 56 19.16 14.40 -3.01
N GLN A 57 20.13 14.33 -3.94
CA GLN A 57 21.50 14.81 -3.70
C GLN A 57 21.63 16.33 -3.86
N THR A 58 20.65 16.95 -4.51
CA THR A 58 20.55 18.40 -4.60
C THR A 58 19.65 18.89 -3.46
N ASP A 59 19.97 20.04 -2.86
CA ASP A 59 19.06 20.84 -1.99
C ASP A 59 17.83 21.35 -2.78
N SER A 60 17.33 20.54 -3.71
CA SER A 60 16.18 20.80 -4.55
C SER A 60 14.91 20.51 -3.76
N SER A 61 13.89 21.28 -4.04
CA SER A 61 12.62 21.41 -3.32
C SER A 61 11.70 20.18 -3.33
N LEU A 62 12.27 18.99 -3.55
CA LEU A 62 11.66 17.66 -3.63
C LEU A 62 11.84 16.83 -2.34
N HIS A 63 11.90 17.49 -1.18
CA HIS A 63 12.14 16.85 0.14
C HIS A 63 10.95 16.04 0.71
N LYS A 64 10.05 15.55 -0.12
CA LYS A 64 8.87 14.78 0.31
C LYS A 64 8.67 13.60 -0.63
N ASN A 65 7.96 12.59 -0.16
CA ASN A 65 7.48 11.53 -1.05
C ASN A 65 6.68 12.18 -2.18
N ILE A 66 7.08 11.90 -3.42
CA ILE A 66 6.40 12.35 -4.61
C ILE A 66 5.32 11.33 -4.93
N ALA A 67 4.12 11.81 -5.23
CA ALA A 67 3.00 10.97 -5.64
C ALA A 67 2.54 11.38 -7.04
N TYR A 68 2.54 10.42 -7.95
CA TYR A 68 1.96 10.51 -9.28
C TYR A 68 0.54 9.97 -9.27
N LYS A 69 -0.39 10.71 -9.87
CA LYS A 69 -1.81 10.39 -9.95
C LYS A 69 -2.14 9.99 -11.39
N PRO A 70 -2.19 8.69 -11.72
CA PRO A 70 -2.30 8.24 -13.12
C PRO A 70 -3.60 8.70 -13.78
N ASN A 71 -4.69 8.81 -13.02
CA ASN A 71 -6.02 9.16 -13.51
C ASN A 71 -6.14 10.61 -14.04
N ILE A 72 -5.27 11.50 -13.59
CA ILE A 72 -5.24 12.91 -14.03
C ILE A 72 -3.86 13.32 -14.52
N ASP A 73 -2.95 12.35 -14.67
CA ASP A 73 -1.55 12.53 -15.08
C ASP A 73 -0.89 13.72 -14.38
N LYS A 74 -0.77 13.66 -13.04
CA LYS A 74 -0.27 14.78 -12.24
C LYS A 74 0.62 14.36 -11.09
N LEU A 75 1.70 15.11 -10.87
CA LEU A 75 2.53 14.99 -9.68
C LEU A 75 2.01 15.82 -8.50
N SER A 76 2.31 15.33 -7.30
CA SER A 76 2.15 16.03 -6.03
C SER A 76 3.34 15.70 -5.13
N GLY A 77 3.64 16.57 -4.17
CA GLY A 77 4.87 16.45 -3.36
C GLY A 77 6.10 17.10 -4.02
N VAL A 78 5.92 17.74 -5.18
CA VAL A 78 6.89 18.59 -5.86
C VAL A 78 6.57 20.05 -5.56
N ASP A 79 7.55 20.86 -5.17
CA ASP A 79 7.37 22.31 -5.11
C ASP A 79 7.54 22.92 -6.51
N THR A 80 6.42 23.03 -7.23
CA THR A 80 6.38 23.56 -8.58
C THR A 80 6.69 25.06 -8.68
N LYS A 81 6.84 25.78 -7.56
CA LYS A 81 7.18 27.22 -7.58
C LYS A 81 8.68 27.45 -7.69
N THR A 82 9.49 26.51 -7.21
CA THR A 82 10.94 26.62 -7.11
C THR A 82 11.66 25.58 -7.96
N ALA A 83 10.99 24.47 -8.32
CA ALA A 83 11.56 23.42 -9.14
C ALA A 83 11.70 23.84 -10.61
N ASP A 84 12.75 23.36 -11.27
CA ASP A 84 12.91 23.46 -12.72
C ASP A 84 11.76 22.72 -13.44
N ALA A 85 11.02 23.46 -14.27
CA ALA A 85 9.87 22.93 -15.01
C ALA A 85 10.24 21.72 -15.89
N ARG A 86 11.44 21.71 -16.49
CA ARG A 86 11.89 20.58 -17.32
C ARG A 86 12.15 19.34 -16.48
N ALA A 87 12.78 19.50 -15.31
CA ALA A 87 12.96 18.40 -14.36
C ALA A 87 11.62 17.84 -13.86
N VAL A 88 10.64 18.71 -13.57
CA VAL A 88 9.29 18.27 -13.15
C VAL A 88 8.57 17.51 -14.27
N GLU A 89 8.62 18.00 -15.51
CA GLU A 89 8.05 17.31 -16.67
C GLU A 89 8.72 15.94 -16.90
N ARG A 90 10.04 15.89 -16.81
CA ARG A 90 10.81 14.64 -16.91
C ARG A 90 10.41 13.64 -15.83
N LEU A 91 10.33 14.09 -14.57
CA LEU A 91 9.89 13.28 -13.44
C LEU A 91 8.46 12.74 -13.66
N GLN A 92 7.54 13.57 -14.18
CA GLN A 92 6.17 13.14 -14.46
C GLN A 92 6.16 12.05 -15.55
N GLY A 93 6.95 12.24 -16.61
CA GLY A 93 7.11 11.23 -17.67
C GLY A 93 7.67 9.90 -17.13
N ILE A 94 8.68 9.95 -16.26
CA ILE A 94 9.25 8.76 -15.60
C ILE A 94 8.19 8.04 -14.77
N MET A 95 7.47 8.76 -13.91
CA MET A 95 6.44 8.17 -13.05
C MET A 95 5.26 7.60 -13.85
N ARG A 96 4.88 8.26 -14.96
CA ARG A 96 3.88 7.74 -15.91
C ARG A 96 4.34 6.41 -16.52
N ASN A 97 5.56 6.35 -17.04
CA ASN A 97 6.12 5.15 -17.66
C ASN A 97 6.27 4.00 -16.65
N TYR A 98 6.71 4.30 -15.43
CA TYR A 98 6.76 3.35 -14.33
C TYR A 98 5.37 2.76 -14.04
N SER A 99 4.36 3.62 -13.81
CA SER A 99 2.99 3.19 -13.53
C SER A 99 2.44 2.29 -14.65
N GLN A 100 2.62 2.68 -15.91
CA GLN A 100 2.21 1.87 -17.06
C GLN A 100 2.94 0.51 -17.12
N SER A 101 4.22 0.46 -16.76
CA SER A 101 4.99 -0.79 -16.75
C SER A 101 4.53 -1.76 -15.67
N VAL A 102 4.25 -1.24 -14.46
CA VAL A 102 3.65 -2.04 -13.38
C VAL A 102 2.28 -2.57 -13.79
N VAL A 103 1.42 -1.72 -14.35
CA VAL A 103 0.08 -2.11 -14.82
C VAL A 103 0.19 -3.23 -15.86
N ARG A 104 1.04 -3.08 -16.88
CA ARG A 104 1.23 -4.13 -17.90
C ARG A 104 1.64 -5.46 -17.28
N PHE A 105 2.64 -5.45 -16.39
CA PHE A 105 3.10 -6.66 -15.72
C PHE A 105 1.99 -7.31 -14.87
N LEU A 106 1.40 -6.53 -13.97
CA LEU A 106 0.42 -7.05 -13.02
C LEU A 106 -0.91 -7.45 -13.69
N THR A 107 -1.23 -6.89 -14.87
CA THR A 107 -2.42 -7.32 -15.64
C THR A 107 -2.31 -8.80 -16.03
N GLY A 108 -1.11 -9.27 -16.37
CA GLY A 108 -0.87 -10.69 -16.64
C GLY A 108 -0.62 -11.51 -15.37
N PHE A 109 0.15 -10.98 -14.42
CA PHE A 109 0.54 -11.70 -13.21
C PHE A 109 -0.63 -11.90 -12.22
N LEU A 110 -1.49 -10.89 -12.08
CA LEU A 110 -2.69 -10.90 -11.25
C LEU A 110 -3.95 -11.02 -12.11
N ALA A 111 -3.89 -11.83 -13.17
CA ALA A 111 -5.02 -12.07 -14.07
C ALA A 111 -6.33 -12.41 -13.33
N PRO A 112 -6.34 -13.16 -12.20
CA PRO A 112 -7.56 -13.39 -11.42
C PRO A 112 -8.24 -12.10 -10.89
N TYR A 113 -7.48 -11.02 -10.67
CA TYR A 113 -8.01 -9.74 -10.18
C TYR A 113 -8.39 -8.75 -11.31
N GLN A 114 -7.91 -8.99 -12.53
CA GLN A 114 -7.83 -8.00 -13.61
C GLN A 114 -9.16 -7.28 -13.89
N SER A 115 -10.30 -7.98 -13.76
CA SER A 115 -11.61 -7.40 -14.07
C SER A 115 -12.10 -6.36 -13.06
N ASN A 116 -11.53 -6.31 -11.85
CA ASN A 116 -12.15 -5.61 -10.73
C ASN A 116 -11.21 -4.82 -9.81
N TRP A 117 -9.92 -4.69 -10.16
CA TRP A 117 -9.02 -3.75 -9.50
C TRP A 117 -9.14 -2.30 -10.01
N GLN A 118 -8.69 -1.35 -9.21
CA GLN A 118 -8.60 0.06 -9.56
C GLN A 118 -7.17 0.54 -9.36
N LEU A 119 -6.60 1.16 -10.40
CA LEU A 119 -5.30 1.79 -10.32
C LEU A 119 -5.35 3.04 -9.42
N ASP A 120 -4.44 3.12 -8.46
CA ASP A 120 -4.27 4.28 -7.57
C ASP A 120 -2.88 4.91 -7.81
N TYR A 121 -2.38 5.69 -6.86
CA TYR A 121 -1.17 6.48 -7.04
C TYR A 121 0.08 5.61 -7.16
N ALA A 122 1.03 6.10 -7.95
CA ALA A 122 2.42 5.68 -7.86
C ALA A 122 3.17 6.66 -6.95
N SER A 123 4.18 6.20 -6.23
CA SER A 123 5.02 7.03 -5.37
C SER A 123 6.50 6.81 -5.63
N PHE A 124 7.25 7.90 -5.63
CA PHE A 124 8.70 7.90 -5.52
C PHE A 124 9.11 8.42 -4.15
N ARG A 125 9.91 7.63 -3.45
CA ARG A 125 10.36 7.86 -2.07
C ARG A 125 11.88 7.99 -2.06
N PRO A 126 12.42 9.20 -2.33
CA PRO A 126 13.86 9.41 -2.43
C PRO A 126 14.56 9.31 -1.07
N GLN A 127 13.88 9.63 0.03
CA GLN A 127 14.50 9.82 1.34
C GLN A 127 14.81 8.50 2.05
N GLU A 128 15.87 8.53 2.86
CA GLU A 128 16.19 7.50 3.86
C GLU A 128 15.09 7.43 4.92
N GLU A 129 14.62 6.22 5.27
CA GLU A 129 13.63 6.01 6.33
C GLU A 129 14.25 5.95 7.72
N GLN A 130 15.49 5.48 7.85
CA GLN A 130 16.18 5.40 9.13
C GLN A 130 16.39 6.80 9.72
N GLY A 131 15.96 6.99 10.97
CA GLY A 131 16.18 8.24 11.70
C GLY A 131 15.33 9.42 11.24
N ARG A 132 14.27 9.20 10.44
CA ARG A 132 13.35 10.28 10.05
C ARG A 132 12.65 10.89 11.25
N ASP A 133 12.74 12.22 11.38
CA ASP A 133 11.98 12.98 12.36
C ASP A 133 10.54 13.18 11.89
N LEU A 134 9.66 12.29 12.31
CA LEU A 134 8.23 12.31 12.00
C LEU A 134 7.40 12.17 13.27
N SER A 135 6.24 12.83 13.29
CA SER A 135 5.28 12.62 14.38
C SER A 135 4.82 11.17 14.44
N LEU A 136 4.45 10.70 15.64
CA LEU A 136 4.17 9.29 15.94
C LEU A 136 3.26 8.59 14.91
N ARG A 137 2.14 9.20 14.52
CA ARG A 137 1.20 8.62 13.55
C ARG A 137 1.74 8.57 12.11
N LYS A 138 2.76 9.37 11.80
CA LYS A 138 3.39 9.46 10.47
C LYS A 138 4.66 8.61 10.34
N ARG A 139 5.22 8.15 11.46
CA ARG A 139 6.38 7.24 11.49
C ARG A 139 6.09 5.96 10.71
N ASN A 140 7.01 5.59 9.82
CA ASN A 140 6.91 4.36 9.04
C ASN A 140 7.72 3.22 9.66
N ASP A 141 8.52 3.50 10.68
CA ASP A 141 9.36 2.54 11.42
C ASP A 141 8.60 1.85 12.58
N LEU A 142 7.29 2.10 12.70
CA LEU A 142 6.38 1.43 13.63
C LEU A 142 5.40 0.55 12.86
N LEU A 143 5.15 -0.66 13.36
CA LEU A 143 4.25 -1.62 12.70
C LEU A 143 2.85 -1.03 12.58
N HIS A 144 2.31 -1.05 11.36
CA HIS A 144 0.97 -0.57 11.07
C HIS A 144 0.39 -1.26 9.83
N THR A 145 -0.93 -1.35 9.76
CA THR A 145 -1.62 -1.60 8.50
C THR A 145 -1.88 -0.26 7.81
N ASP A 146 -1.85 -0.23 6.49
CA ASP A 146 -2.23 0.97 5.74
C ASP A 146 -3.72 1.28 5.90
N ALA A 147 -4.01 2.57 6.01
CA ALA A 147 -5.35 3.12 5.93
C ALA A 147 -5.25 4.54 5.38
N PHE A 148 -6.14 4.91 4.45
CA PHE A 148 -6.08 6.22 3.82
C PHE A 148 -6.94 7.25 4.56
N PRO A 149 -6.35 8.36 5.07
CA PRO A 149 -7.10 9.32 5.87
C PRO A 149 -8.14 10.09 5.05
N THR A 150 -7.86 10.36 3.77
CA THR A 150 -8.70 11.23 2.93
C THR A 150 -9.34 10.51 1.75
N ARG A 151 -9.01 9.24 1.53
CA ARG A 151 -9.44 8.43 0.39
C ARG A 151 -9.93 7.06 0.90
N PRO A 152 -11.11 7.00 1.54
CA PRO A 152 -11.66 5.74 2.02
C PRO A 152 -11.70 4.69 0.91
N THR A 153 -11.48 3.45 1.32
CA THR A 153 -11.38 2.29 0.42
C THR A 153 -12.71 1.59 0.24
N HIS A 154 -13.68 1.82 1.13
CA HIS A 154 -14.99 1.18 1.11
C HIS A 154 -14.89 -0.35 1.03
N GLY A 155 -13.92 -0.93 1.74
CA GLY A 155 -13.70 -2.38 1.77
C GLY A 155 -12.78 -2.93 0.67
N ALA A 156 -12.40 -2.11 -0.32
CA ALA A 156 -11.38 -2.51 -1.29
C ALA A 156 -10.02 -2.69 -0.60
N ARG A 157 -9.28 -3.69 -1.03
CA ARG A 157 -7.98 -4.06 -0.47
C ARG A 157 -6.87 -3.16 -1.00
N ILE A 158 -5.93 -2.77 -0.15
CA ILE A 158 -4.78 -1.93 -0.53
C ILE A 158 -3.60 -2.83 -0.93
N LEU A 159 -3.49 -3.15 -2.23
CA LEU A 159 -2.35 -3.87 -2.78
C LEU A 159 -1.26 -2.85 -3.15
N ARG A 160 -0.02 -3.08 -2.70
CA ARG A 160 1.12 -2.29 -3.13
C ARG A 160 2.18 -3.16 -3.77
N PHE A 161 2.69 -2.69 -4.91
CA PHE A 161 3.85 -3.24 -5.60
C PHE A 161 5.02 -2.28 -5.43
N PHE A 162 6.13 -2.76 -4.88
CA PHE A 162 7.30 -1.96 -4.54
C PHE A 162 8.50 -2.37 -5.40
N ASN A 163 9.40 -1.41 -5.61
CA ASN A 163 10.72 -1.62 -6.20
C ASN A 163 11.77 -0.94 -5.33
N ASN A 164 12.80 -1.67 -4.92
CA ASN A 164 14.00 -1.06 -4.36
C ASN A 164 14.92 -0.65 -5.51
N ILE A 165 15.00 0.66 -5.77
CA ILE A 165 15.84 1.20 -6.85
C ILE A 165 17.16 1.78 -6.32
N HIS A 166 17.47 1.61 -5.03
CA HIS A 166 18.77 1.98 -4.50
C HIS A 166 19.87 1.19 -5.23
N PRO A 167 21.04 1.78 -5.55
CA PRO A 167 22.10 1.09 -6.31
C PRO A 167 22.73 -0.12 -5.60
N THR A 168 22.85 -0.11 -4.26
CA THR A 168 23.53 -1.20 -3.52
C THR A 168 22.87 -1.67 -2.21
N ARG A 169 22.15 -0.81 -1.50
CA ARG A 169 21.57 -1.09 -0.18
C ARG A 169 20.19 -1.76 -0.26
N THR A 170 19.87 -2.47 0.80
CA THR A 170 18.56 -3.07 1.02
C THR A 170 17.53 -2.03 1.46
N ARG A 171 16.25 -2.40 1.35
CA ARG A 171 15.16 -1.75 2.08
C ARG A 171 14.70 -2.72 3.16
N ASP A 172 14.87 -2.31 4.41
CA ASP A 172 14.74 -3.19 5.57
C ASP A 172 13.36 -3.01 6.19
N TRP A 173 12.58 -4.08 6.14
CA TRP A 173 11.24 -4.14 6.71
C TRP A 173 11.21 -5.01 7.95
N ILE A 174 10.33 -4.65 8.88
CA ILE A 174 9.76 -5.58 9.85
C ILE A 174 8.30 -5.74 9.50
N VAL A 175 7.82 -6.97 9.59
CA VAL A 175 6.44 -7.31 9.32
C VAL A 175 5.88 -8.13 10.48
N GLY A 176 4.61 -7.93 10.83
CA GLY A 176 3.95 -8.58 11.96
C GLY A 176 3.03 -9.73 11.54
N ASP A 177 2.28 -10.30 12.49
CA ASP A 177 1.22 -11.26 12.16
C ASP A 177 0.11 -10.62 11.30
N PRO A 178 -0.59 -11.37 10.45
CA PRO A 178 -1.63 -10.81 9.60
C PRO A 178 -2.81 -10.28 10.41
N PHE A 179 -3.54 -9.33 9.83
CA PHE A 179 -4.64 -8.59 10.43
C PHE A 179 -5.63 -9.47 11.18
N ALA A 180 -6.04 -10.60 10.59
CA ALA A 180 -7.02 -11.51 11.19
C ALA A 180 -6.59 -12.12 12.53
N GLN A 181 -5.28 -12.22 12.78
CA GLN A 181 -4.73 -12.68 14.05
C GLN A 181 -4.68 -11.53 15.05
N ILE A 182 -4.06 -10.42 14.68
CA ILE A 182 -3.88 -9.25 15.56
C ILE A 182 -5.23 -8.67 16.00
N VAL A 183 -6.18 -8.53 15.07
CA VAL A 183 -7.45 -7.88 15.37
C VAL A 183 -8.24 -8.63 16.45
N LYS A 184 -8.14 -9.96 16.51
CA LYS A 184 -8.84 -10.80 17.50
C LYS A 184 -8.28 -10.65 18.91
N GLU A 185 -7.02 -10.24 19.04
CA GLU A 185 -6.38 -9.98 20.33
C GLU A 185 -6.92 -8.68 20.96
N PHE A 186 -7.17 -7.66 20.14
CA PHE A 186 -7.50 -6.32 20.62
C PHE A 186 -8.99 -5.96 20.52
N VAL A 187 -9.78 -6.67 19.72
CA VAL A 187 -11.23 -6.46 19.59
C VAL A 187 -12.01 -7.45 20.47
N PRO A 188 -13.06 -7.01 21.20
CA PRO A 188 -13.52 -5.62 21.36
C PRO A 188 -12.82 -4.86 22.51
N GLY A 189 -11.87 -5.50 23.21
CA GLY A 189 -11.35 -5.01 24.49
C GLY A 189 -10.65 -3.65 24.43
N GLN A 190 -9.60 -3.52 23.62
CA GLN A 190 -8.81 -2.29 23.50
C GLN A 190 -9.26 -1.40 22.34
N ILE A 191 -9.82 -2.00 21.29
CA ILE A 191 -10.40 -1.27 20.16
C ILE A 191 -11.76 -1.84 19.77
N GLY A 192 -12.81 -1.03 19.91
CA GLY A 192 -14.17 -1.44 19.56
C GLY A 192 -14.53 -1.14 18.09
N LEU A 193 -15.37 -2.00 17.52
CA LEU A 193 -16.10 -1.73 16.28
C LEU A 193 -17.19 -0.67 16.53
N ARG A 194 -17.47 0.16 15.52
CA ARG A 194 -18.49 1.22 15.59
C ARG A 194 -19.37 1.20 14.34
N PRO A 195 -20.31 0.24 14.21
CA PRO A 195 -21.24 0.20 13.09
C PRO A 195 -22.07 1.48 13.03
N ASP A 196 -22.43 1.91 11.83
CA ASP A 196 -23.26 3.09 11.62
C ASP A 196 -24.72 2.80 12.06
N THR A 197 -25.33 3.78 12.73
CA THR A 197 -26.77 3.78 13.02
C THR A 197 -27.53 4.41 11.85
N ILE A 198 -28.86 4.24 11.81
CA ILE A 198 -29.70 4.89 10.78
C ILE A 198 -29.49 6.41 10.77
N VAL A 199 -29.36 7.02 11.96
CA VAL A 199 -29.12 8.45 12.13
C VAL A 199 -27.75 8.86 11.58
N SER A 200 -26.68 8.11 11.86
CA SER A 200 -25.35 8.46 11.36
C SER A 200 -25.25 8.31 9.84
N LYS A 201 -25.91 7.30 9.25
CA LYS A 201 -25.98 7.13 7.78
C LYS A 201 -26.68 8.32 7.11
N LEU A 202 -27.82 8.75 7.63
CA LEU A 202 -28.55 9.91 7.10
C LEU A 202 -27.73 11.20 7.22
N GLY A 203 -27.09 11.42 8.38
CA GLY A 203 -26.23 12.59 8.60
C GLY A 203 -25.02 12.64 7.68
N LYS A 204 -24.32 11.50 7.49
CA LYS A 204 -23.21 11.39 6.53
C LYS A 204 -23.68 11.64 5.10
N GLY A 205 -24.81 11.05 4.70
CA GLY A 205 -25.40 11.26 3.37
C GLY A 205 -25.72 12.72 3.08
N LEU A 206 -26.34 13.43 4.03
CA LEU A 206 -26.60 14.86 3.91
C LEU A 206 -25.29 15.66 3.82
N GLY A 207 -24.33 15.39 4.71
CA GLY A 207 -23.03 16.06 4.72
C GLY A 207 -22.23 15.87 3.42
N GLN A 208 -22.33 14.70 2.79
CA GLN A 208 -21.76 14.46 1.46
C GLN A 208 -22.46 15.28 0.37
N ALA A 209 -23.79 15.30 0.37
CA ALA A 209 -24.60 16.04 -0.61
C ALA A 209 -24.31 17.55 -0.60
N ILE A 210 -24.04 18.13 0.58
CA ILE A 210 -23.67 19.54 0.73
C ILE A 210 -22.16 19.82 0.65
N GLY A 211 -21.35 18.83 0.24
CA GLY A 211 -19.93 19.01 -0.05
C GLY A 211 -18.98 19.05 1.16
N LEU A 212 -19.46 18.79 2.38
CA LEU A 212 -18.62 18.83 3.60
C LEU A 212 -17.55 17.73 3.63
N GLY A 213 -17.68 16.68 2.81
CA GLY A 213 -16.71 15.60 2.75
C GLY A 213 -15.30 16.02 2.29
N ALA A 214 -15.12 17.21 1.70
CA ALA A 214 -13.79 17.75 1.41
C ALA A 214 -13.12 18.31 2.68
N ALA A 215 -13.88 18.96 3.56
CA ALA A 215 -13.39 19.57 4.80
C ALA A 215 -13.35 18.57 5.97
N ILE A 216 -14.25 17.58 5.98
CA ILE A 216 -14.41 16.60 7.05
C ILE A 216 -14.31 15.19 6.46
N PRO A 217 -13.10 14.60 6.40
CA PRO A 217 -12.89 13.30 5.75
C PRO A 217 -13.70 12.15 6.35
N SER A 218 -14.03 12.19 7.65
CA SER A 218 -14.86 11.16 8.31
C SER A 218 -16.28 11.07 7.76
N ILE A 219 -16.80 12.13 7.11
CA ILE A 219 -18.11 12.09 6.43
C ILE A 219 -18.10 11.11 5.25
N LYS A 220 -16.93 10.90 4.62
CA LYS A 220 -16.77 9.97 3.50
C LYS A 220 -16.52 8.53 3.94
N ARG A 221 -16.15 8.30 5.20
CA ARG A 221 -15.69 6.99 5.69
C ARG A 221 -16.86 6.11 6.12
N THR A 222 -16.78 4.85 5.71
CA THR A 222 -17.64 3.78 6.23
C THR A 222 -17.18 3.40 7.65
N PRO A 223 -18.00 2.64 8.42
CA PRO A 223 -17.55 2.03 9.67
C PRO A 223 -16.26 1.22 9.53
N TYR A 224 -16.09 0.52 8.40
CA TYR A 224 -14.85 -0.16 8.05
C TYR A 224 -13.66 0.81 7.93
N ASP A 225 -13.77 1.86 7.12
CA ASP A 225 -12.68 2.83 6.92
C ASP A 225 -12.31 3.55 8.22
N ASP A 226 -13.31 3.90 9.04
CA ASP A 226 -13.10 4.50 10.36
C ASP A 226 -12.42 3.53 11.33
N PHE A 227 -12.75 2.23 11.28
CA PHE A 227 -12.03 1.24 12.06
C PHE A 227 -10.58 1.12 11.59
N MET A 228 -10.31 0.94 10.30
CA MET A 228 -8.96 0.78 9.76
C MET A 228 -8.08 1.98 10.09
N MET A 229 -8.61 3.20 10.02
CA MET A 229 -7.89 4.41 10.43
C MET A 229 -7.58 4.45 11.92
N ARG A 230 -8.50 4.03 12.78
CA ARG A 230 -8.24 3.94 14.23
C ARG A 230 -7.26 2.83 14.54
N PHE A 231 -7.36 1.69 13.86
CA PHE A 231 -6.47 0.55 14.02
C PHE A 231 -5.04 0.91 13.61
N HIS A 232 -4.85 1.59 12.47
CA HIS A 232 -3.56 2.15 12.07
C HIS A 232 -2.91 2.99 13.18
N ASN A 233 -3.65 3.95 13.73
CA ASN A 233 -3.14 4.80 14.81
C ASN A 233 -2.89 4.01 16.09
N PHE A 234 -3.80 3.11 16.45
CA PHE A 234 -3.70 2.24 17.61
C PHE A 234 -2.43 1.40 17.58
N LEU A 235 -2.12 0.75 16.46
CA LEU A 235 -0.90 -0.05 16.33
C LEU A 235 0.35 0.80 16.57
N LYS A 236 0.42 2.02 16.02
CA LYS A 236 1.57 2.91 16.22
C LYS A 236 1.68 3.46 17.65
N GLU A 237 0.56 3.72 18.30
CA GLU A 237 0.50 4.34 19.63
C GLU A 237 0.59 3.32 20.77
N ASN A 238 0.26 2.06 20.49
CA ASN A 238 0.26 1.00 21.50
C ASN A 238 1.68 0.47 21.72
N VAL A 239 2.30 0.94 22.81
CA VAL A 239 3.66 0.55 23.21
C VAL A 239 3.76 -0.94 23.51
N GLY A 240 2.75 -1.55 24.14
CA GLY A 240 2.75 -2.99 24.44
C GLY A 240 2.72 -3.83 23.16
N PHE A 241 1.83 -3.48 22.22
CA PHE A 241 1.82 -4.12 20.90
C PHE A 241 3.17 -3.95 20.18
N GLN A 242 3.73 -2.74 20.13
CA GLN A 242 5.02 -2.54 19.49
C GLN A 242 6.15 -3.32 20.18
N ALA A 243 6.14 -3.47 21.49
CA ALA A 243 7.18 -4.19 22.22
C ALA A 243 7.09 -5.71 22.03
N ASP A 244 5.89 -6.28 22.12
CA ASP A 244 5.70 -7.72 22.32
C ASP A 244 5.19 -8.48 21.09
N CYS A 245 4.75 -7.78 20.04
CA CYS A 245 4.25 -8.45 18.82
C CYS A 245 5.33 -9.28 18.11
N ALA A 246 4.88 -10.30 17.36
CA ALA A 246 5.75 -11.04 16.47
C ALA A 246 6.36 -10.12 15.40
N ARG A 247 7.65 -10.33 15.11
CA ARG A 247 8.43 -9.52 14.17
C ARG A 247 9.19 -10.43 13.21
N TYR A 248 8.89 -10.28 11.93
CA TYR A 248 9.52 -10.99 10.83
C TYR A 248 10.35 -10.00 10.02
N PRO A 249 11.69 -9.96 10.19
CA PRO A 249 12.54 -9.06 9.44
C PRO A 249 12.70 -9.55 8.00
N HIS A 250 12.61 -8.62 7.05
CA HIS A 250 12.85 -8.87 5.62
C HIS A 250 13.73 -7.78 5.05
N GLN A 251 14.80 -8.17 4.37
CA GLN A 251 15.69 -7.26 3.66
C GLN A 251 15.44 -7.40 2.17
N PHE A 252 14.91 -6.36 1.53
CA PHE A 252 14.64 -6.35 0.09
C PHE A 252 15.87 -5.80 -0.65
N PRO A 253 16.63 -6.61 -1.40
CA PRO A 253 17.86 -6.19 -2.05
C PRO A 253 17.66 -5.11 -3.11
N SER A 254 18.76 -4.44 -3.49
CA SER A 254 18.78 -3.57 -4.66
C SER A 254 18.26 -4.29 -5.91
N GLY A 255 17.42 -3.62 -6.69
CA GLY A 255 16.88 -4.16 -7.94
C GLY A 255 15.74 -5.16 -7.76
N SER A 256 15.34 -5.48 -6.52
CA SER A 256 14.24 -6.40 -6.23
C SER A 256 12.87 -5.71 -6.25
N SER A 257 11.83 -6.53 -6.34
CA SER A 257 10.43 -6.11 -6.17
C SER A 257 9.70 -6.98 -5.17
N TRP A 258 8.65 -6.45 -4.56
CA TRP A 258 7.73 -7.24 -3.77
C TRP A 258 6.33 -6.66 -3.83
N MET A 259 5.32 -7.49 -3.56
CA MET A 259 3.96 -7.04 -3.40
C MET A 259 3.27 -7.66 -2.21
N VAL A 260 2.36 -6.89 -1.62
CA VAL A 260 1.69 -7.23 -0.37
C VAL A 260 0.41 -6.42 -0.22
N TYR A 261 -0.61 -7.02 0.41
CA TYR A 261 -1.77 -6.28 0.91
C TYR A 261 -1.43 -5.55 2.21
N THR A 262 -1.10 -4.27 2.11
CA THR A 262 -0.60 -3.48 3.25
C THR A 262 -1.68 -3.14 4.27
N ASP A 263 -2.96 -3.29 3.93
CA ASP A 263 -4.08 -3.22 4.87
C ASP A 263 -4.26 -4.49 5.71
N THR A 264 -3.61 -5.58 5.31
CA THR A 264 -3.72 -6.91 5.91
C THR A 264 -2.46 -7.26 6.66
N VAL A 265 -1.32 -6.83 6.16
CA VAL A 265 0.00 -7.15 6.67
C VAL A 265 0.55 -5.92 7.38
N PRO A 266 0.61 -5.91 8.73
CA PRO A 266 1.25 -4.82 9.44
C PRO A 266 2.73 -4.80 9.10
N HIS A 267 3.23 -3.64 8.69
CA HIS A 267 4.59 -3.49 8.22
C HIS A 267 5.21 -2.21 8.79
N ALA A 268 6.53 -2.22 8.87
CA ALA A 268 7.38 -1.10 9.28
C ALA A 268 8.63 -1.09 8.40
N VAL A 269 9.12 0.09 8.06
CA VAL A 269 10.37 0.27 7.30
C VAL A 269 11.41 0.88 8.24
N LEU A 270 12.42 0.10 8.59
CA LEU A 270 13.46 0.52 9.53
C LEU A 270 14.58 1.32 8.86
N ALA A 271 14.92 0.93 7.63
CA ALA A 271 15.95 1.57 6.82
C ALA A 271 15.67 1.38 5.33
N GLY A 272 16.22 2.26 4.52
CA GLY A 272 16.20 2.19 3.07
C GLY A 272 15.80 3.51 2.44
N GLN A 273 16.41 3.77 1.28
CA GLN A 273 16.30 4.99 0.50
C GLN A 273 15.97 4.60 -0.95
N TYR A 274 15.39 5.52 -1.72
CA TYR A 274 15.01 5.30 -3.13
C TYR A 274 14.12 4.07 -3.35
N ALA A 275 12.83 4.22 -3.04
CA ALA A 275 11.81 3.25 -3.42
C ALA A 275 10.82 3.82 -4.44
N LEU A 276 10.39 2.99 -5.37
CA LEU A 276 9.18 3.20 -6.14
C LEU A 276 8.07 2.30 -5.61
N GLU A 277 6.84 2.76 -5.70
CA GLU A 277 5.67 2.00 -5.28
C GLU A 277 4.47 2.34 -6.15
N GLN A 278 3.64 1.35 -6.44
CA GLN A 278 2.36 1.52 -7.13
C GLN A 278 1.26 0.87 -6.29
N THR A 279 0.22 1.65 -5.96
CA THR A 279 -0.96 1.15 -5.26
C THR A 279 -2.04 0.71 -6.26
N PHE A 280 -2.73 -0.38 -5.93
CA PHE A 280 -3.99 -0.82 -6.53
C PHE A 280 -5.03 -1.04 -5.42
N LEU A 281 -6.28 -0.68 -5.70
CA LEU A 281 -7.42 -1.03 -4.86
C LEU A 281 -8.13 -2.25 -5.45
N VAL A 282 -8.04 -3.39 -4.79
CA VAL A 282 -8.65 -4.64 -5.27
C VAL A 282 -9.98 -4.84 -4.57
N ARG A 283 -11.09 -4.73 -5.32
CA ARG A 283 -12.42 -4.84 -4.73
C ARG A 283 -12.70 -6.26 -4.22
N PRO A 284 -13.55 -6.43 -3.19
CA PRO A 284 -13.88 -7.74 -2.65
C PRO A 284 -14.35 -8.77 -3.69
N GLU A 285 -15.03 -8.32 -4.75
CA GLU A 285 -15.54 -9.20 -5.82
C GLU A 285 -14.43 -9.75 -6.74
N ALA A 286 -13.22 -9.17 -6.68
CA ALA A 286 -12.07 -9.66 -7.41
C ALA A 286 -11.29 -10.75 -6.65
N LEU A 287 -11.49 -10.80 -5.33
CA LEU A 287 -10.71 -11.65 -4.44
C LEU A 287 -11.04 -13.12 -4.67
N VAL A 288 -10.00 -13.94 -4.65
CA VAL A 288 -10.08 -15.37 -4.87
C VAL A 288 -10.21 -16.16 -3.56
N ALA A 289 -9.87 -15.52 -2.43
CA ALA A 289 -10.01 -16.01 -1.06
C ALA A 289 -10.53 -14.90 -0.11
N PRO A 290 -11.72 -14.33 -0.39
CA PRO A 290 -12.23 -13.11 0.27
C PRO A 290 -12.37 -13.21 1.79
N GLN A 291 -12.41 -14.43 2.36
CA GLN A 291 -12.44 -14.66 3.80
C GLN A 291 -11.23 -14.07 4.55
N HIS A 292 -10.10 -13.84 3.87
CA HIS A 292 -8.93 -13.22 4.48
C HIS A 292 -8.97 -11.69 4.49
N ALA A 293 -9.92 -11.08 3.77
CA ALA A 293 -10.03 -9.62 3.70
C ALA A 293 -10.35 -9.01 5.08
N PRO A 294 -9.66 -7.93 5.49
CA PRO A 294 -9.98 -7.20 6.72
C PRO A 294 -11.46 -6.84 6.86
N LEU A 295 -12.12 -6.47 5.76
CA LEU A 295 -13.57 -6.23 5.74
C LEU A 295 -14.36 -7.45 6.23
N ARG A 296 -14.14 -8.63 5.62
CA ARG A 296 -14.88 -9.86 5.97
C ARG A 296 -14.61 -10.31 7.39
N VAL A 297 -13.36 -10.21 7.84
CA VAL A 297 -12.98 -10.50 9.23
C VAL A 297 -13.74 -9.59 10.19
N LEU A 298 -13.78 -8.28 9.93
CA LEU A 298 -14.47 -7.33 10.79
C LEU A 298 -15.98 -7.50 10.76
N GLU A 299 -16.58 -7.77 9.60
CA GLU A 299 -18.02 -8.04 9.46
C GLU A 299 -18.41 -9.31 10.25
N GLN A 300 -17.58 -10.35 10.22
CA GLN A 300 -17.79 -11.56 11.00
C GLN A 300 -17.74 -11.27 12.52
N ILE A 301 -16.79 -10.46 12.97
CA ILE A 301 -16.70 -10.04 14.38
C ILE A 301 -17.89 -9.14 14.76
N ALA A 302 -18.33 -8.26 13.85
CA ALA A 302 -19.41 -7.31 14.08
C ALA A 302 -20.82 -7.95 14.04
N GLY A 303 -20.97 -9.04 13.28
CA GLY A 303 -22.28 -9.62 12.95
C GLY A 303 -23.13 -8.74 12.02
N THR A 304 -22.54 -7.78 11.30
CA THR A 304 -23.26 -6.84 10.42
C THR A 304 -22.35 -6.28 9.32
N SER A 305 -22.94 -5.71 8.27
CA SER A 305 -22.22 -5.02 7.18
C SER A 305 -21.52 -3.76 7.71
N LEU A 306 -20.26 -3.56 7.31
CA LEU A 306 -19.46 -2.39 7.69
C LEU A 306 -19.20 -1.41 6.55
N VAL A 307 -19.76 -1.70 5.37
CA VAL A 307 -19.85 -0.81 4.20
C VAL A 307 -21.32 -0.63 3.83
#